data_AF-A0A8J3G3V1-F1
#
_entry.id   AF-A0A8J3G3V1-F1
#
_cell.length_a   1.000
_cell.length_b   1.000
_cell.length_c   1.000
_cell.angle_alpha   90.00
_cell.angle_beta   90.00
_cell.angle_gamma   90.00
#
_symmetry.space_group_name_H-M   'P 1'
#
loop_
_entity.id
_entity.type
_entity.pdbx_description
1 polymer ?
#
loop_
_entity_poly.entity_id
_entity_poly.type
_entity_poly.pdbx_seq_one_letter_code
_entity_poly.pdbx_strand_id
1 'polypeptide(L)'
;MNETIKTNVVAYIASFANMKPSNVTDDYILKNHPLKLDDVKLGLLAIALRAYLKSINPDETVLASELRKKDMDVKKTYELIIKKAGL
;
A
#
# COMPACT_ATOMS: atom_id res chain seq x y z
N MET A 1 4.14 -16.05 -3.60
CA MET A 1 3.48 -15.32 -2.49
C MET A 1 3.80 -13.83 -2.51
N ASN A 2 5.08 -13.46 -2.63
CA ASN A 2 5.52 -12.05 -2.65
C ASN A 2 4.99 -11.28 -3.89
N GLU A 3 4.90 -11.92 -5.05
CA GLU A 3 4.28 -11.33 -6.26
C GLU A 3 2.76 -11.10 -6.10
N THR A 4 2.07 -11.98 -5.37
CA THR A 4 0.64 -11.84 -5.07
C THR A 4 0.39 -10.63 -4.15
N ILE A 5 1.22 -10.47 -3.11
CA ILE A 5 1.15 -9.30 -2.21
C ILE A 5 1.41 -8.02 -3.00
N LYS A 6 2.48 -8.00 -3.82
CA LYS A 6 2.78 -6.86 -4.70
C LYS A 6 1.56 -6.50 -5.57
N THR A 7 1.00 -7.49 -6.26
CA THR A 7 -0.14 -7.29 -7.17
C THR A 7 -1.35 -6.70 -6.45
N ASN A 8 -1.71 -7.24 -5.28
CA ASN A 8 -2.85 -6.76 -4.49
C ASN A 8 -2.62 -5.36 -3.93
N VAL A 9 -1.43 -5.08 -3.39
CA VAL A 9 -1.06 -3.76 -2.87
C VAL A 9 -1.11 -2.71 -3.98
N VAL A 10 -0.54 -3.02 -5.15
CA VAL A 10 -0.60 -2.14 -6.34
C VAL A 10 -2.04 -1.92 -6.77
N ALA A 11 -2.89 -2.94 -6.77
CA ALA A 11 -4.30 -2.80 -7.12
C ALA A 11 -5.06 -1.88 -6.14
N TYR A 12 -4.81 -1.99 -4.83
CA TYR A 12 -5.38 -1.08 -3.84
C TYR A 12 -4.92 0.35 -4.07
N ILE A 13 -3.60 0.58 -4.21
CA ILE A 13 -3.03 1.91 -4.45
C ILE A 13 -3.63 2.53 -5.72
N ALA A 14 -3.70 1.77 -6.81
CA ALA A 14 -4.27 2.21 -8.07
C ALA A 14 -5.74 2.63 -7.93
N SER A 15 -6.54 1.85 -7.19
CA SER A 15 -7.94 2.15 -6.90
C SER A 15 -8.10 3.50 -6.18
N PHE A 16 -7.34 3.73 -5.10
CA PHE A 16 -7.39 5.01 -4.38
C PHE A 16 -6.82 6.20 -5.16
N ALA A 17 -5.90 5.93 -6.10
CA ALA A 17 -5.34 6.93 -7.00
C ALA A 17 -6.24 7.21 -8.23
N ASN A 18 -7.34 6.46 -8.41
CA ASN A 18 -8.16 6.47 -9.63
C ASN A 18 -7.33 6.20 -10.90
N MET A 19 -6.40 5.24 -10.82
CA MET A 19 -5.51 4.84 -11.91
C MET A 19 -5.65 3.34 -12.21
N LYS A 20 -5.21 2.92 -13.40
CA LYS A 20 -5.07 1.48 -13.72
C LYS A 20 -3.85 0.91 -13.01
N PRO A 21 -3.89 -0.31 -12.44
CA PRO A 21 -2.74 -0.94 -11.80
C PRO A 21 -1.50 -1.02 -12.71
N SER A 22 -1.71 -1.22 -14.02
CA SER A 22 -0.64 -1.24 -15.03
C SER A 22 0.14 0.07 -15.17
N ASN A 23 -0.43 1.18 -14.68
CA ASN A 23 0.17 2.51 -14.78
C ASN A 23 0.86 2.93 -13.48
N VAL A 24 0.80 2.10 -12.44
CA VAL A 24 1.44 2.37 -11.15
C VAL A 24 2.85 1.80 -11.19
N THR A 25 3.84 2.65 -10.98
CA THR A 25 5.25 2.24 -10.92
C THR A 25 5.74 2.20 -9.47
N ASP A 26 6.76 1.40 -9.24
CA ASP A 26 7.31 1.10 -7.91
C ASP A 26 7.89 2.35 -7.22
N ASP A 27 8.37 3.33 -7.98
CA ASP A 27 9.01 4.58 -7.57
C ASP A 27 8.02 5.72 -7.27
N TYR A 28 6.73 5.56 -7.57
CA TYR A 28 5.74 6.58 -7.28
C TYR A 28 5.54 6.78 -5.79
N ILE A 29 5.80 8.00 -5.32
CA ILE A 29 5.53 8.42 -3.96
C ILE A 29 4.01 8.56 -3.77
N LEU A 30 3.47 7.92 -2.75
CA LEU A 30 2.02 7.86 -2.50
C LEU A 30 1.36 9.25 -2.46
N LYS A 31 2.02 10.22 -1.80
CA LYS A 31 1.51 11.59 -1.62
C LYS A 31 1.69 12.49 -2.85
N ASN A 32 2.58 12.14 -3.77
CA ASN A 32 2.95 13.02 -4.89
C ASN A 32 2.24 12.61 -6.18
N HIS A 33 2.32 13.46 -7.20
CA HIS A 33 1.92 13.07 -8.55
C HIS A 33 2.76 11.86 -9.02
N PRO A 34 2.15 10.85 -9.66
CA PRO A 34 0.76 10.82 -10.16
C PRO A 34 -0.30 10.30 -9.18
N LEU A 35 0.09 9.68 -8.07
CA LEU A 35 -0.86 9.01 -7.16
C LEU A 35 -1.72 9.98 -6.35
N LYS A 36 -1.12 11.07 -5.84
CA LYS A 36 -1.78 12.14 -5.07
C LYS A 36 -2.75 11.59 -4.00
N LEU A 37 -2.29 10.61 -3.23
CA LEU A 37 -3.06 10.08 -2.10
C LEU A 37 -2.93 11.06 -0.92
N ASP A 38 -4.00 11.82 -0.70
CA ASP A 38 -4.13 12.67 0.49
C ASP A 38 -4.24 11.85 1.78
N ASP A 39 -4.20 12.51 2.94
CA ASP A 39 -4.20 11.82 4.23
C ASP A 39 -5.48 11.03 4.52
N VAL A 40 -6.60 11.37 3.86
CA VAL A 40 -7.87 10.63 3.96
C VAL A 40 -7.76 9.34 3.15
N LYS A 41 -7.35 9.42 1.89
CA LYS A 41 -7.10 8.25 1.03
C LYS A 41 -6.06 7.32 1.62
N LEU A 42 -4.99 7.84 2.20
CA LEU A 42 -3.98 7.05 2.91
C LEU A 42 -4.55 6.35 4.15
N GLY A 43 -5.47 7.00 4.85
CA GLY A 43 -6.20 6.38 5.96
C GLY A 43 -7.05 5.19 5.50
N LEU A 44 -7.80 5.37 4.41
CA LEU A 44 -8.61 4.30 3.82
C LEU A 44 -7.75 3.17 3.24
N LEU A 45 -6.64 3.50 2.57
CA LEU A 45 -5.67 2.53 2.10
C LEU A 45 -5.09 1.72 3.25
N ALA A 46 -4.73 2.35 4.38
CA ALA A 46 -4.25 1.64 5.55
C ALA A 46 -5.30 0.65 6.11
N ILE A 47 -6.58 1.01 6.08
CA ILE A 47 -7.67 0.11 6.51
C ILE A 47 -7.76 -1.10 5.57
N ALA A 48 -7.74 -0.87 4.25
CA ALA A 48 -7.80 -1.94 3.26
C ALA A 48 -6.58 -2.88 3.37
N LEU A 49 -5.37 -2.33 3.46
CA LEU A 49 -4.15 -3.09 3.64
C LEU A 49 -4.10 -3.84 4.98
N ARG A 50 -4.67 -3.28 6.05
CA ARG A 50 -4.80 -3.98 7.32
C ARG A 50 -5.75 -5.16 7.23
N ALA A 51 -6.89 -5.01 6.57
CA ALA A 51 -7.83 -6.11 6.36
C ALA A 51 -7.17 -7.25 5.55
N TYR A 52 -6.41 -6.90 4.52
CA TYR A 52 -5.63 -7.85 3.74
C TYR A 52 -4.51 -8.52 4.56
N LEU A 53 -3.73 -7.74 5.32
CA LEU A 53 -2.66 -8.28 6.17
C LEU A 53 -3.22 -9.26 7.21
N LYS A 54 -4.37 -8.94 7.84
CA LYS A 54 -5.01 -9.80 8.83
C LYS A 54 -5.49 -11.14 8.29
N SER A 55 -5.74 -11.27 6.99
CA SER A 55 -6.06 -12.58 6.40
C SER A 55 -4.84 -13.48 6.21
N ILE A 56 -3.62 -12.90 6.29
CA ILE A 56 -2.35 -13.62 6.16
C ILE A 56 -1.70 -13.81 7.54
N ASN A 57 -1.59 -12.73 8.31
CA ASN A 57 -1.05 -12.68 9.66
C ASN A 57 -1.98 -11.86 10.58
N PRO A 58 -2.88 -12.53 11.33
CA PRO A 58 -3.90 -11.86 12.15
C PRO A 58 -3.36 -10.95 13.27
N ASP A 59 -2.16 -11.23 13.76
CA ASP A 59 -1.53 -10.52 14.88
C ASP A 59 -0.87 -9.20 14.44
N GLU A 60 -0.61 -9.06 13.14
CA GLU A 60 0.06 -7.89 12.58
C GLU A 60 -0.93 -6.85 12.04
N THR A 61 -0.45 -5.61 11.96
CA THR A 61 -1.24 -4.46 11.51
C THR A 61 -0.40 -3.46 10.75
N VAL A 62 -1.03 -2.71 9.86
CA VAL A 62 -0.43 -1.52 9.24
C VAL A 62 -1.14 -0.26 9.74
N LEU A 63 -0.36 0.77 10.06
CA LEU A 63 -0.86 2.05 10.54
C LEU A 63 -0.85 3.09 9.42
N ALA A 64 -1.83 3.99 9.43
CA ALA A 64 -1.86 5.11 8.49
C ALA A 64 -0.63 6.02 8.63
N SER A 65 -0.07 6.15 9.85
CA SER A 65 1.17 6.88 10.10
C SER A 65 2.37 6.30 9.35
N GLU A 66 2.40 4.99 9.11
CA GLU A 66 3.46 4.36 8.32
C GLU A 66 3.35 4.77 6.85
N LEU A 67 2.13 4.78 6.30
CA LEU A 67 1.89 5.18 4.91
C LEU A 67 2.01 6.69 4.66
N ARG A 68 1.84 7.51 5.72
CA ARG A 68 1.91 8.98 5.62
C ARG A 68 3.33 9.54 5.61
N LYS A 69 4.35 8.68 5.75
CA LYS A 69 5.77 9.07 5.66
C LYS A 69 6.04 9.73 4.30
N LYS A 70 6.84 10.80 4.31
CA LYS A 70 7.10 11.66 3.14
C LYS A 70 7.66 10.89 1.94
N ASP A 71 8.51 9.90 2.20
CA ASP A 71 9.19 9.11 1.17
C ASP A 71 8.60 7.70 1.03
N MET A 72 7.31 7.53 1.36
CA MET A 72 6.62 6.28 1.13
C MET A 72 6.25 6.16 -0.35
N ASP A 73 6.83 5.18 -1.03
CA ASP A 73 6.56 4.82 -2.42
C ASP A 73 5.83 3.46 -2.49
N VAL A 74 5.38 3.11 -3.70
CA VAL A 74 4.66 1.86 -3.95
C VAL A 74 5.49 0.64 -3.52
N LYS A 75 6.80 0.66 -3.83
CA LYS A 75 7.73 -0.40 -3.46
C LYS A 75 7.80 -0.63 -1.97
N LYS A 76 8.11 0.42 -1.22
CA LYS A 76 8.17 0.38 0.26
C LYS A 76 6.83 -0.03 0.86
N THR A 77 5.72 0.30 0.19
CA THR A 77 4.38 -0.09 0.67
C THR A 77 4.19 -1.60 0.62
N TYR A 78 4.47 -2.27 -0.51
CA TYR A 78 4.32 -3.73 -0.54
C TYR A 78 5.43 -4.44 0.25
N GLU A 79 6.64 -3.89 0.31
CA GLU A 79 7.72 -4.43 1.16
C GLU A 79 7.36 -4.38 2.65
N LEU A 80 6.69 -3.31 3.09
CA LEU A 80 6.16 -3.21 4.45
C LEU A 80 5.14 -4.32 4.75
N ILE A 81 4.24 -4.60 3.80
CA ILE A 81 3.24 -5.67 3.95
C ILE A 81 3.89 -7.05 3.94
N ILE A 82 4.85 -7.30 3.05
CA ILE A 82 5.63 -8.56 3.00
C ILE A 82 6.33 -8.78 4.33
N LYS A 83 7.04 -7.77 4.84
CA LYS A 83 7.74 -7.83 6.13
C LYS A 83 6.79 -8.17 7.28
N LYS A 84 5.61 -7.55 7.32
CA LYS A 84 4.60 -7.81 8.36
C LYS A 84 3.87 -9.14 8.19
N ALA A 85 3.76 -9.63 6.96
CA ALA A 85 3.25 -10.97 6.69
C ALA A 85 4.25 -12.07 7.12
N GLY A 86 5.51 -11.73 7.41
CA GLY A 86 6.56 -12.68 7.78
C GLY A 86 7.16 -13.41 6.57
N LEU A 87 7.25 -12.73 5.42
CA LEU A 87 7.64 -13.29 4.12
C LEU A 87 8.85 -12.58 3.48
#